data_AF-A0A9W5RA12-F1
#
_entry.id   AF-A0A9W5RA12-F1
#
_cell.length_a   1.000
_cell.length_b   1.000
_cell.length_c   1.000
_cell.angle_alpha   90.00
_cell.angle_beta   90.00
_cell.angle_gamma   90.00
#
_symmetry.space_group_name_H-M   'P 1'
#
loop_
_entity.id
_entity.type
_entity.pdbx_description
1 polymer ?
#
loop_
_entity_poly.entity_id
_entity_poly.type
_entity_poly.pdbx_seq_one_letter_code
_entity_poly.pdbx_strand_id
1 'polypeptide(L)'
;MKRDFTLKPLKNEQLKLSIFSPTHFQKINRIEKIIDQHIPGITVLSGNRGVGKSTIMNYYVNQYKDKNNYLFFNFNLTNNNSNFFRDIFTYIQKIDLDIKEIDAEIKQKIESHIGSLKEKIFYNIVHEKISDKEYALTKEFKTLSESSISIPFKILGFKANISKNTSDKNIDRYKTKIIKTKNFYKDEVQNELIEILNLLANYYKIFFILDELDKMNNISFNDFILENKILFLESDLSFFIIIDKEKCIDLQYNNSLMTSLVREFIHLSNLEWSEFVIIASRMNTNISVNELKEYFYKTRGNFRELINLQLSNKNIYLPYKQTDFLECFLLFEFFMKIPYINNLPILIKDFVKDFLYEVLDLFSLVGPINKNELNTISEKYSNNMILHSVITRLTSEIINLKNFEEIIVSDVVSLRDEIKKYHTPKELYFNTFNNKLHKYNIVEFNTPELQDWIYWIDAWIDSIDFICICKQTIDPDVQSINYLSYHCNVFVSNNYIEPTVFINNDGFAWIHEYGGREDALKNHLNELGLFYLEVDLGKNILNKDFFKKKTNLINLETKIKEKYDSKL
;
A
#
# COMPACT_ATOMS: atom_id res chain seq x y z
N MET A 1 -26.94 -1.40 12.04
CA MET A 1 -26.27 -2.43 12.88
C MET A 1 -24.79 -2.04 12.99
N LYS A 2 -24.35 -1.43 14.10
CA LYS A 2 -22.94 -1.01 14.29
C LYS A 2 -22.08 -2.26 14.53
N ARG A 3 -21.36 -2.72 13.51
CA ARG A 3 -20.23 -3.64 13.69
C ARG A 3 -18.99 -2.77 13.80
N ASP A 4 -18.35 -2.78 14.96
CA ASP A 4 -16.99 -2.28 15.15
C ASP A 4 -16.04 -3.15 14.32
N PHE A 5 -15.87 -2.81 13.04
CA PHE A 5 -14.74 -3.29 12.26
C PHE A 5 -13.51 -2.57 12.77
N THR A 6 -12.95 -3.06 13.88
CA THR A 6 -11.57 -2.72 14.25
C THR A 6 -10.68 -3.26 13.14
N LEU A 7 -10.36 -2.39 12.18
CA LEU A 7 -9.48 -2.69 11.07
C LEU A 7 -8.17 -3.24 11.66
N LYS A 8 -7.83 -4.52 11.42
CA LYS A 8 -6.56 -5.14 11.82
C LYS A 8 -5.52 -5.05 10.70
N PRO A 9 -4.22 -4.82 10.99
CA PRO A 9 -3.20 -4.68 9.94
C PRO A 9 -3.19 -5.90 9.02
N LEU A 10 -2.99 -5.67 7.72
CA LEU A 10 -2.93 -6.76 6.75
C LEU A 10 -1.64 -7.58 6.94
N LYS A 11 -1.72 -8.89 6.76
CA LYS A 11 -0.56 -9.77 6.67
C LYS A 11 0.17 -9.57 5.34
N ASN A 12 1.46 -9.92 5.27
CA ASN A 12 2.24 -9.79 4.03
C ASN A 12 1.63 -10.54 2.83
N GLU A 13 1.10 -11.75 3.04
CA GLU A 13 0.41 -12.53 2.00
C GLU A 13 -0.83 -11.82 1.45
N GLN A 14 -1.55 -11.11 2.31
CA GLN A 14 -2.74 -10.34 1.95
C GLN A 14 -2.37 -9.08 1.17
N LEU A 15 -1.25 -8.44 1.49
CA LEU A 15 -0.72 -7.31 0.72
C LEU A 15 -0.37 -7.70 -0.71
N LYS A 16 0.06 -8.95 -0.95
CA LYS A 16 0.32 -9.43 -2.32
C LYS A 16 -0.90 -9.34 -3.23
N LEU A 17 -2.12 -9.24 -2.69
CA LEU A 17 -3.34 -9.07 -3.49
C LEU A 17 -3.54 -7.62 -3.99
N SER A 18 -2.98 -6.59 -3.33
CA SER A 18 -3.15 -5.19 -3.78
C SER A 18 -2.45 -4.90 -5.10
N ILE A 19 -1.46 -5.73 -5.41
CA ILE A 19 -0.69 -5.73 -6.64
C ILE A 19 -1.57 -5.92 -7.87
N PHE A 20 -2.73 -6.58 -7.72
CA PHE A 20 -3.69 -6.74 -8.81
C PHE A 20 -4.41 -5.45 -9.19
N SER A 21 -4.25 -4.38 -8.42
CA SER A 21 -4.59 -3.03 -8.86
C SER A 21 -3.41 -2.46 -9.66
N PRO A 22 -3.53 -2.23 -10.98
CA PRO A 22 -2.46 -1.63 -11.76
C PRO A 22 -2.07 -0.24 -11.23
N THR A 23 -3.05 0.52 -10.72
CA THR A 23 -2.79 1.84 -10.16
C THR A 23 -1.98 1.75 -8.87
N HIS A 24 -2.38 0.93 -7.90
CA HIS A 24 -1.63 0.69 -6.67
C HIS A 24 -0.25 0.15 -6.99
N PHE A 25 -0.18 -0.80 -7.91
CA PHE A 25 1.06 -1.41 -8.33
C PHE A 25 2.07 -0.37 -8.86
N GLN A 26 1.66 0.50 -9.78
CA GLN A 26 2.53 1.58 -10.29
C GLN A 26 3.02 2.50 -9.16
N LYS A 27 2.20 2.79 -8.15
CA LYS A 27 2.60 3.60 -6.99
C LYS A 27 3.58 2.87 -6.10
N ILE A 28 3.35 1.59 -5.81
CA ILE A 28 4.25 0.73 -5.02
C ILE A 28 5.62 0.63 -5.70
N ASN A 29 5.64 0.47 -7.03
CA ASN A 29 6.87 0.46 -7.81
C ASN A 29 7.67 1.76 -7.73
N ARG A 30 6.98 2.90 -7.68
CA ARG A 30 7.65 4.19 -7.47
C ARG A 30 8.30 4.24 -6.10
N ILE A 31 7.61 3.78 -5.06
CA ILE A 31 8.18 3.66 -3.70
C ILE A 31 9.40 2.74 -3.70
N GLU A 32 9.30 1.56 -4.33
CA GLU A 32 10.39 0.60 -4.45
C GLU A 32 11.61 1.22 -5.13
N LYS A 33 11.41 1.90 -6.27
CA LYS A 33 12.47 2.59 -7.00
C LYS A 33 13.19 3.62 -6.13
N ILE A 34 12.46 4.37 -5.31
CA ILE A 34 13.04 5.36 -4.38
C ILE A 34 13.92 4.66 -3.34
N ILE A 35 13.46 3.54 -2.79
CA ILE A 35 14.18 2.78 -1.77
C ILE A 35 15.41 2.08 -2.36
N ASP A 36 15.28 1.44 -3.52
CA ASP A 36 16.35 0.69 -4.16
C ASP A 36 17.46 1.61 -4.68
N GLN A 37 17.07 2.71 -5.34
CA GLN A 37 18.01 3.68 -5.90
C GLN A 37 18.44 4.75 -4.88
N HIS A 38 17.90 4.71 -3.65
CA HIS A 38 18.16 5.68 -2.59
C HIS A 38 17.99 7.13 -3.08
N ILE A 39 16.83 7.43 -3.67
CA ILE A 39 16.58 8.74 -4.28
C ILE A 39 16.32 9.77 -3.17
N PRO A 40 17.14 10.83 -3.05
CA PRO A 40 17.03 11.82 -1.98
C PRO A 40 15.80 12.73 -2.13
N GLY A 41 15.45 13.43 -1.06
CA GLY A 41 14.36 14.41 -1.00
C GLY A 41 13.07 13.89 -0.36
N ILE A 42 12.08 14.78 -0.27
CA ILE A 42 10.79 14.51 0.36
C ILE A 42 9.84 13.84 -0.62
N THR A 43 9.39 12.63 -0.27
CA THR A 43 8.29 11.90 -0.90
C THR A 43 7.08 11.95 0.01
N VAL A 44 5.96 12.48 -0.47
CA VAL A 44 4.70 12.50 0.28
C VAL A 44 3.87 11.28 -0.12
N LEU A 45 3.54 10.44 0.85
CA LEU A 45 2.66 9.28 0.71
C LEU A 45 1.28 9.62 1.29
N SER A 46 0.26 9.72 0.45
CA SER A 46 -1.09 10.11 0.85
C SER A 46 -2.18 9.12 0.44
N GLY A 47 -3.39 9.30 0.98
CA GLY A 47 -4.51 8.39 0.73
C GLY A 47 -5.48 8.30 1.90
N ASN A 48 -6.60 7.61 1.70
CA ASN A 48 -7.59 7.37 2.75
C ASN A 48 -7.06 6.49 3.89
N ARG A 49 -7.79 6.41 4.99
CA ARG A 49 -7.52 5.42 6.05
C ARG A 49 -7.78 4.02 5.51
N GLY A 50 -6.86 3.08 5.73
CA GLY A 50 -7.04 1.68 5.34
C GLY A 50 -6.52 1.30 3.94
N VAL A 51 -6.15 2.25 3.08
CA VAL A 51 -5.58 1.98 1.74
C VAL A 51 -4.16 1.40 1.76
N GLY A 52 -3.54 1.28 2.94
CA GLY A 52 -2.28 0.56 3.10
C GLY A 52 -1.01 1.40 3.14
N LYS A 53 -1.08 2.74 3.28
CA LYS A 53 0.09 3.65 3.36
C LYS A 53 1.19 3.14 4.31
N SER A 54 0.92 3.08 5.62
CA SER A 54 1.88 2.61 6.61
C SER A 54 2.17 1.11 6.46
N THR A 55 1.24 0.33 5.90
CA THR A 55 1.47 -1.10 5.67
C THR A 55 2.52 -1.35 4.60
N ILE A 56 2.52 -0.57 3.50
CA ILE A 56 3.54 -0.64 2.44
C ILE A 56 4.90 -0.21 2.98
N MET A 57 4.96 0.88 3.75
CA MET A 57 6.23 1.31 4.36
C MET A 57 6.78 0.26 5.33
N ASN A 58 5.93 -0.32 6.18
CA ASN A 58 6.34 -1.39 7.08
C ASN A 58 6.77 -2.66 6.34
N TYR A 59 6.15 -2.98 5.20
CA TYR A 59 6.58 -4.08 4.35
C TYR A 59 8.03 -3.89 3.90
N TYR A 60 8.38 -2.73 3.33
CA TYR A 60 9.75 -2.46 2.92
C TYR A 60 10.71 -2.38 4.12
N VAL A 61 10.33 -1.73 5.21
CA VAL A 61 11.15 -1.74 6.44
C VAL A 61 11.49 -3.17 6.86
N ASN A 62 10.52 -4.09 6.84
CA ASN A 62 10.74 -5.49 7.21
C ASN A 62 11.58 -6.24 6.16
N GLN A 63 11.35 -6.02 4.86
CA GLN A 63 12.13 -6.67 3.81
C GLN A 63 13.62 -6.32 3.83
N TYR A 64 13.94 -5.09 4.22
CA TYR A 64 15.31 -4.59 4.26
C TYR A 64 15.91 -4.60 5.68
N LYS A 65 15.16 -5.04 6.71
CA LYS A 65 15.58 -5.03 8.11
C LYS A 65 16.85 -5.85 8.37
N ASP A 66 16.97 -6.99 7.69
CA ASP A 66 18.10 -7.92 7.84
C ASP A 66 19.27 -7.56 6.90
N LYS A 67 19.12 -6.49 6.09
CA LYS A 67 20.19 -6.00 5.23
C LYS A 67 20.98 -4.93 5.97
N ASN A 68 22.20 -5.26 6.35
CA ASN A 68 23.08 -4.41 7.18
C ASN A 68 23.39 -3.02 6.58
N ASN A 69 23.10 -2.77 5.30
CA ASN A 69 23.33 -1.50 4.62
C ASN A 69 22.12 -0.54 4.59
N TYR A 70 20.98 -0.88 5.21
CA TYR A 70 19.80 -0.01 5.27
C TYR A 70 19.54 0.49 6.69
N LEU A 71 19.18 1.76 6.84
CA LEU A 71 18.68 2.34 8.10
C LEU A 71 17.33 2.99 7.86
N PHE A 72 16.34 2.62 8.68
CA PHE A 72 15.01 3.23 8.69
C PHE A 72 14.77 3.90 10.04
N PHE A 73 14.54 5.21 10.03
CA PHE A 73 14.19 5.98 11.21
C PHE A 73 12.71 6.36 11.16
N ASN A 74 11.92 5.77 12.06
CA ASN A 74 10.48 5.97 12.12
C ASN A 74 10.14 6.97 13.22
N PHE A 75 9.41 8.02 12.86
CA PHE A 75 8.97 9.08 13.76
C PHE A 75 7.45 9.23 13.67
N ASN A 76 6.78 9.14 14.82
CA ASN A 76 5.37 9.49 14.96
C ASN A 76 5.28 10.90 15.52
N LEU A 77 5.07 11.88 14.66
CA LEU A 77 5.13 13.30 15.01
C LEU A 77 3.71 13.79 15.32
N THR A 78 3.39 13.88 16.61
CA THR A 78 2.16 14.54 17.10
C THR A 78 2.51 15.88 17.76
N ASN A 79 1.50 16.67 18.15
CA ASN A 79 1.50 18.10 18.57
C ASN A 79 2.64 18.68 19.47
N ASN A 80 3.71 17.95 19.80
CA ASN A 80 4.90 18.46 20.48
C ASN A 80 6.17 18.31 19.61
N ASN A 81 6.34 19.23 18.65
CA ASN A 81 7.48 19.29 17.72
C ASN A 81 8.83 19.72 18.33
N SER A 82 8.94 19.94 19.64
CA SER A 82 10.16 20.49 20.24
C SER A 82 11.37 19.54 20.25
N ASN A 83 11.21 18.28 19.79
CA ASN A 83 12.24 17.25 19.95
C ASN A 83 12.66 16.51 18.68
N PHE A 84 12.18 16.85 17.47
CA PHE A 84 12.49 16.04 16.28
C PHE A 84 13.99 15.76 16.08
N PHE A 85 14.85 16.79 16.14
CA PHE A 85 16.31 16.62 16.11
C PHE A 85 16.88 15.75 17.24
N ARG A 86 16.28 15.85 18.44
CA ARG A 86 16.70 15.05 19.60
C ARG A 86 16.32 13.58 19.42
N ASP A 87 15.20 13.32 18.76
CA ASP A 87 14.76 11.97 18.44
C ASP A 87 15.67 11.36 17.36
N ILE A 88 16.02 12.12 16.32
CA ILE A 88 17.01 11.70 15.31
C ILE A 88 18.34 11.35 15.98
N PHE A 89 18.83 12.22 16.85
CA PHE A 89 20.07 11.97 17.59
C PHE A 89 20.02 10.69 18.43
N THR A 90 18.88 10.38 19.03
CA THR A 90 18.68 9.15 19.81
C THR A 90 18.78 7.89 18.93
N TYR A 91 18.34 7.96 17.67
CA TYR A 91 18.55 6.88 16.72
C TYR A 91 20.02 6.75 16.34
N ILE A 92 20.68 7.85 15.98
CA ILE A 92 22.09 7.86 15.58
C ILE A 92 22.99 7.27 16.68
N GLN A 93 22.75 7.62 17.94
CA GLN A 93 23.53 7.10 19.07
C GLN A 93 23.43 5.58 19.27
N LYS A 94 22.39 4.94 18.74
CA LYS A 94 22.17 3.50 18.86
C LYS A 94 22.72 2.71 17.67
N ILE A 95 23.23 3.39 16.64
CA ILE A 95 23.83 2.72 15.50
C ILE A 95 25.10 2.04 15.98
N ASP A 96 25.15 0.72 15.78
CA ASP A 96 26.36 -0.04 16.04
C ASP A 96 27.33 0.18 14.87
N LEU A 97 28.39 0.94 15.15
CA LEU A 97 29.45 1.26 14.20
C LEU A 97 30.46 0.10 14.05
N ASP A 98 30.41 -0.93 14.90
CA ASP A 98 31.30 -2.09 14.86
C ASP A 98 30.83 -3.19 13.89
N ILE A 99 29.55 -3.16 13.49
CA ILE A 99 28.97 -4.15 12.57
C ILE A 99 29.40 -3.92 11.10
N LYS A 100 30.15 -2.85 10.80
CA LYS A 100 30.53 -2.46 9.44
C LYS A 100 32.02 -2.23 9.24
N GLU A 101 32.46 -2.44 8.00
CA GLU A 101 33.74 -1.97 7.44
C GLU A 101 33.78 -0.42 7.32
N ILE A 102 33.44 0.30 8.40
CA ILE A 102 33.65 1.75 8.48
C ILE A 102 35.12 1.96 8.82
N ASP A 103 35.79 2.83 8.06
CA ASP A 103 37.18 3.16 8.32
C ASP A 103 37.36 3.69 9.74
N ALA A 104 38.41 3.24 10.43
CA ALA A 104 38.65 3.59 11.83
C ALA A 104 38.72 5.11 12.07
N GLU A 105 39.25 5.86 11.09
CA GLU A 105 39.31 7.33 11.12
C GLU A 105 37.90 7.96 11.06
N ILE A 106 37.05 7.47 10.15
CA ILE A 106 35.67 7.97 10.01
C ILE A 106 34.84 7.58 11.23
N LYS A 107 35.04 6.37 11.77
CA LYS A 107 34.40 5.94 13.02
C LYS A 107 34.74 6.89 14.17
N GLN A 108 36.02 7.19 14.38
CA GLN A 108 36.45 8.15 15.42
C GLN A 108 35.85 9.54 15.19
N LYS A 109 35.77 9.98 13.93
CA LYS A 109 35.15 11.26 13.58
C LYS A 109 33.66 11.30 13.94
N ILE A 110 32.92 10.25 13.60
CA ILE A 110 31.49 10.11 13.95
C ILE A 110 31.31 10.09 15.47
N GLU A 111 32.09 9.29 16.20
CA GLU A 111 32.02 9.21 17.66
C GLU A 111 32.32 10.55 18.33
N SER A 112 33.32 11.27 17.85
CA SER A 112 33.67 12.62 18.31
C SER A 112 32.53 13.61 18.08
N HIS A 113 31.95 13.62 16.87
CA HIS A 113 30.80 14.48 16.55
C HIS A 113 29.57 14.13 17.40
N ILE A 114 29.27 12.84 17.60
CA ILE A 114 28.19 12.40 18.49
C ILE A 114 28.43 12.88 19.93
N GLY A 115 29.67 12.80 20.42
CA GLY A 115 30.07 13.29 21.74
C GLY A 115 29.81 14.79 21.92
N SER A 116 30.28 15.61 20.96
CA SER A 116 30.04 17.07 20.92
C SER A 116 28.54 17.38 20.91
N LEU A 117 27.80 16.74 20.00
CA LEU A 117 26.37 16.98 19.80
C LEU A 117 25.56 16.60 21.05
N LYS A 118 25.97 15.54 21.77
CA LYS A 118 25.37 15.13 23.05
C LYS A 118 25.42 16.26 24.07
N GLU A 119 26.57 16.91 24.19
CA GLU A 119 26.78 18.03 25.10
C GLU A 119 25.86 19.20 24.71
N LYS A 120 25.85 19.58 23.42
CA LYS A 120 25.04 20.70 22.90
C LYS A 120 23.53 20.48 23.06
N ILE A 121 23.04 19.27 22.76
CA ILE A 121 21.62 18.92 22.96
C ILE A 121 21.25 19.02 24.44
N PHE A 122 22.10 18.51 25.34
CA PHE A 122 21.89 18.64 26.78
C PHE A 122 21.84 20.11 27.22
N TYR A 123 22.78 20.93 26.73
CA TYR A 123 22.78 22.37 26.98
C TYR A 123 21.48 23.05 26.53
N ASN A 124 21.02 22.76 25.31
CA ASN A 124 19.78 23.34 24.78
C ASN A 124 18.56 22.97 25.63
N ILE A 125 18.47 21.72 26.12
CA ILE A 125 17.38 21.27 27.01
C ILE A 125 17.39 22.06 28.34
N VAL A 126 18.57 22.27 28.92
CA VAL A 126 18.71 23.03 30.17
C VAL A 126 18.33 24.49 29.95
N HIS A 127 18.77 25.08 28.84
CA HIS A 127 18.47 26.45 28.47
C HIS A 127 16.96 26.71 28.30
N GLU A 128 16.26 25.87 27.52
CA GLU A 128 14.81 25.99 27.33
C GLU A 128 14.06 25.99 28.66
N LYS A 129 14.41 25.08 29.58
CA LYS A 129 13.76 25.01 30.90
C LYS A 129 14.04 26.23 31.78
N ILE A 130 15.24 26.81 31.71
CA ILE A 130 15.57 28.02 32.46
C ILE A 130 14.77 29.20 31.89
N SER A 131 14.74 29.35 30.57
CA SER A 131 13.99 30.41 29.90
C SER A 131 12.48 30.30 30.13
N ASP A 132 11.90 29.10 30.02
CA ASP A 132 10.48 28.87 30.31
C ASP A 132 10.14 29.20 31.76
N LYS A 133 11.04 28.89 32.70
CA LYS A 133 10.89 29.30 34.09
C LYS A 133 11.03 30.80 34.27
N GLU A 134 12.02 31.46 33.68
CA GLU A 134 12.13 32.92 33.75
C GLU A 134 10.89 33.60 33.15
N TYR A 135 10.33 33.07 32.06
CA TYR A 135 9.10 33.56 31.45
C TYR A 135 7.87 33.32 32.34
N ALA A 136 7.75 32.14 32.96
CA ALA A 136 6.71 31.83 33.94
C ALA A 136 6.83 32.71 35.19
N LEU A 137 8.06 32.93 35.68
CA LEU A 137 8.36 33.82 36.81
C LEU A 137 8.09 35.29 36.46
N THR A 138 8.27 35.73 35.21
CA THR A 138 7.83 37.06 34.77
C THR A 138 6.30 37.19 34.63
N LYS A 139 5.58 36.07 34.44
CA LYS A 139 4.10 36.04 34.52
C LYS A 139 3.56 35.89 35.94
N GLU A 140 4.34 35.33 36.88
CA GLU A 140 3.85 34.97 38.22
C GLU A 140 4.57 35.64 39.42
N PHE A 141 5.52 36.56 39.26
CA PHE A 141 6.06 37.27 40.45
C PHE A 141 5.18 38.43 40.94
N LYS A 142 4.13 38.05 41.68
CA LYS A 142 3.91 38.51 43.06
C LYS A 142 3.85 37.27 43.96
N THR A 143 4.99 36.95 44.56
CA THR A 143 5.23 36.23 45.84
C THR A 143 6.09 34.96 45.75
N LEU A 144 7.24 35.09 46.42
CA LEU A 144 8.05 34.12 47.15
C LEU A 144 8.66 32.89 46.44
N SER A 145 9.94 32.78 46.76
CA SER A 145 11.00 31.90 46.31
C SER A 145 10.88 30.44 46.78
N GLU A 146 11.79 29.65 46.20
CA GLU A 146 12.25 28.32 46.63
C GLU A 146 11.57 27.11 45.95
N SER A 147 12.10 26.72 44.79
CA SER A 147 12.01 25.32 44.35
C SER A 147 13.35 24.85 43.77
N SER A 148 13.85 23.74 44.32
CA SER A 148 14.92 22.95 43.73
C SER A 148 14.39 22.22 42.49
N ILE A 149 15.16 22.23 41.40
CA ILE A 149 14.75 21.60 40.15
C ILE A 149 15.18 20.13 40.18
N SER A 150 14.31 19.23 40.62
CA SER A 150 14.47 17.81 40.32
C SER A 150 14.03 17.57 38.88
N ILE A 151 14.96 17.13 38.03
CA ILE A 151 14.70 16.83 36.61
C ILE A 151 14.73 15.30 36.44
N PRO A 152 13.59 14.60 36.55
CA PRO A 152 13.56 13.16 36.31
C PRO A 152 13.39 12.90 34.79
N PHE A 153 14.48 12.86 34.03
CA PHE A 153 14.44 12.48 32.61
C PHE A 153 15.12 11.12 32.43
N LYS A 154 14.32 10.07 32.21
CA LYS A 154 14.80 8.70 31.98
C LYS A 154 14.91 8.33 30.48
N ILE A 155 14.74 9.28 29.55
CA ILE A 155 14.47 8.98 28.12
C ILE A 155 15.65 9.24 27.15
N LEU A 156 16.74 9.92 27.54
CA LEU A 156 17.92 10.13 26.66
C LEU A 156 19.27 9.66 27.25
N GLY A 157 19.25 8.76 28.24
CA GLY A 157 20.49 8.32 28.92
C GLY A 157 21.24 9.42 29.70
N PHE A 158 20.68 10.64 29.80
CA PHE A 158 21.20 11.71 30.64
C PHE A 158 20.70 11.53 32.08
N LYS A 159 21.59 11.14 33.00
CA LYS A 159 21.36 11.29 34.45
C LYS A 159 22.13 12.51 34.92
N ALA A 160 21.44 13.64 35.12
CA ALA A 160 22.02 14.81 35.75
C ALA A 160 21.04 15.39 36.77
N ASN A 161 21.46 15.41 38.05
CA ASN A 161 20.76 16.12 39.11
C ASN A 161 21.38 17.52 39.23
N ILE A 162 20.63 18.56 38.90
CA ILE A 162 21.05 19.94 39.15
C ILE A 162 20.67 20.27 40.59
N SER A 163 21.52 19.90 41.56
CA SER A 163 21.42 20.41 42.92
C SER A 163 22.18 21.74 43.01
N LYS A 164 21.66 22.68 43.82
CA LYS A 164 22.15 24.06 43.94
C LYS A 164 23.54 24.20 44.60
N ASN A 165 24.34 23.14 44.65
CA ASN A 165 25.66 23.08 45.28
C ASN A 165 26.76 22.57 44.34
N THR A 166 26.89 23.13 43.14
CA THR A 166 28.10 22.94 42.32
C THR A 166 28.55 24.28 41.72
N SER A 167 29.66 24.79 42.26
CA SER A 167 30.50 25.92 41.81
C SER A 167 29.90 26.91 40.79
N ASP A 168 29.79 28.18 41.18
CA ASP A 168 29.32 29.33 40.37
C ASP A 168 29.84 29.39 38.91
N LYS A 169 31.04 28.86 38.66
CA LYS A 169 31.65 28.77 37.31
C LYS A 169 30.78 28.10 36.26
N ASN A 170 30.00 27.08 36.63
CA ASN A 170 29.16 26.37 35.66
C ASN A 170 27.93 27.20 35.29
N ILE A 171 27.28 27.85 36.26
CA ILE A 171 26.12 28.73 36.06
C ILE A 171 26.50 29.90 35.15
N ASP A 172 27.67 30.49 35.36
CA ASP A 172 28.17 31.58 34.50
C ASP A 172 28.49 31.12 33.08
N ARG A 173 28.98 29.88 32.89
CA ARG A 173 29.18 29.28 31.56
C ARG A 173 27.86 29.02 30.84
N TYR A 174 26.80 28.64 31.56
CA TYR A 174 25.46 28.54 30.99
C TYR A 174 24.95 29.94 30.62
N LYS A 175 25.01 30.92 31.55
CA LYS A 175 24.56 32.32 31.34
C LYS A 175 25.26 33.04 30.18
N THR A 176 26.58 32.89 30.03
CA THR A 176 27.34 33.47 28.91
C THR A 176 26.93 32.87 27.56
N LYS A 177 26.53 31.60 27.54
CA LYS A 177 25.97 30.96 26.34
C LYS A 177 24.51 31.34 26.06
N ILE A 178 23.70 31.74 27.05
CA ILE A 178 22.31 32.26 26.87
C ILE A 178 22.28 33.46 25.90
N ILE A 179 23.37 34.21 25.78
CA ILE A 179 23.44 35.44 24.97
C ILE A 179 23.34 35.14 23.46
N LYS A 180 23.61 33.91 22.98
CA LYS A 180 23.30 33.56 21.58
C LYS A 180 21.80 33.22 21.45
N THR A 181 21.17 33.71 20.38
CA THR A 181 19.72 33.53 20.16
C THR A 181 19.32 32.06 20.00
N LYS A 182 18.06 31.73 20.36
CA LYS A 182 17.50 30.36 20.29
C LYS A 182 17.66 29.71 18.91
N ASN A 183 17.58 30.49 17.83
CA ASN A 183 17.69 29.99 16.46
C ASN A 183 19.14 29.63 16.09
N PHE A 184 20.14 30.42 16.53
CA PHE A 184 21.55 30.16 16.23
C PHE A 184 22.01 28.79 16.75
N TYR A 185 21.63 28.44 17.99
CA TYR A 185 21.96 27.12 18.55
C TYR A 185 21.22 25.97 17.89
N LYS A 186 20.03 26.23 17.33
CA LYS A 186 19.29 25.22 16.59
C LYS A 186 20.02 24.90 15.29
N ASP A 187 20.40 25.92 14.52
CA ASP A 187 21.10 25.75 13.23
C ASP A 187 22.47 25.07 13.41
N GLU A 188 23.24 25.45 14.45
CA GLU A 188 24.54 24.81 14.76
C GLU A 188 24.38 23.32 15.07
N VAL A 189 23.34 22.95 15.83
CA VAL A 189 23.01 21.55 16.16
C VAL A 189 22.49 20.79 14.93
N GLN A 190 21.71 21.44 14.06
CA GLN A 190 21.24 20.84 12.80
C GLN A 190 22.40 20.53 11.87
N ASN A 191 23.34 21.46 11.68
CA ASN A 191 24.47 21.29 10.79
C ASN A 191 25.38 20.15 11.25
N GLU A 192 25.72 20.07 12.55
CA GLU A 192 26.49 18.94 13.08
C GLU A 192 25.76 17.59 12.93
N LEU A 193 24.43 17.59 13.10
CA LEU A 193 23.63 16.38 12.87
C LEU A 193 23.67 15.96 11.39
N ILE A 194 23.52 16.92 10.47
CA ILE A 194 23.60 16.68 9.02
C ILE A 194 24.98 16.14 8.64
N GLU A 195 26.07 16.68 9.22
CA GLU A 195 27.42 16.14 8.99
C GLU A 195 27.54 14.68 9.42
N ILE A 196 27.00 14.30 10.59
CA ILE A 196 27.01 12.91 11.04
C ILE A 196 26.20 12.03 10.07
N LEU A 197 25.01 12.49 9.67
CA LEU A 197 24.15 11.76 8.75
C LEU A 197 24.82 11.56 7.38
N ASN A 198 25.48 12.58 6.84
CA ASN A 198 26.21 12.51 5.58
C ASN A 198 27.40 11.54 5.66
N LEU A 199 28.12 11.52 6.79
CA LEU A 199 29.19 10.53 7.02
C LEU A 199 28.62 9.11 7.05
N LEU A 200 27.48 8.90 7.70
CA LEU A 200 26.79 7.61 7.74
C LEU A 200 26.23 7.21 6.38
N ALA A 201 25.75 8.17 5.58
CA ALA A 201 25.17 7.94 4.25
C ALA A 201 26.16 7.29 3.26
N ASN A 202 27.47 7.49 3.47
CA ASN A 202 28.50 6.80 2.69
C ASN A 202 28.49 5.27 2.86
N TYR A 203 27.93 4.77 3.96
CA TYR A 203 27.92 3.35 4.30
C TYR A 203 26.51 2.77 4.39
N TYR A 204 25.50 3.60 4.69
CA TYR A 204 24.11 3.20 4.86
C TYR A 204 23.21 3.97 3.90
N LYS A 205 22.21 3.27 3.33
CA LYS A 205 21.05 3.93 2.73
C LYS A 205 20.09 4.31 3.87
N ILE A 206 19.94 5.60 4.14
CA ILE A 206 19.19 6.12 5.29
C ILE A 206 17.83 6.65 4.83
N PHE A 207 16.76 6.18 5.46
CA PHE A 207 15.39 6.58 5.17
C PHE A 207 14.70 7.10 6.43
N PHE A 208 14.07 8.26 6.33
CA PHE A 208 13.24 8.83 7.39
C PHE A 208 11.77 8.59 7.05
N ILE A 209 11.00 8.04 7.98
CA ILE A 209 9.55 7.83 7.84
C ILE A 209 8.88 8.70 8.90
N LEU A 210 8.18 9.73 8.44
CA LEU A 210 7.47 10.71 9.27
C LEU A 210 5.98 10.46 9.15
N ASP A 211 5.37 9.90 10.20
CA ASP A 211 3.94 9.58 10.28
C ASP A 211 3.22 10.51 11.27
N GLU A 212 1.89 10.55 11.17
CA GLU A 212 0.96 11.34 12.01
C GLU A 212 1.05 12.88 11.90
N LEU A 213 1.79 13.39 10.90
CA LEU A 213 1.89 14.83 10.60
C LEU A 213 0.56 15.45 10.15
N ASP A 214 -0.36 14.64 9.62
CA ASP A 214 -1.72 15.02 9.25
C ASP A 214 -2.57 15.45 10.45
N LYS A 215 -2.25 14.98 11.67
CA LYS A 215 -2.92 15.41 12.91
C LYS A 215 -2.57 16.85 13.33
N MET A 216 -1.54 17.45 12.73
CA MET A 216 -1.18 18.86 12.97
C MET A 216 -2.06 19.79 12.14
N ASN A 217 -2.42 20.94 12.73
CA ASN A 217 -3.05 22.01 11.96
C ASN A 217 -2.09 22.55 10.87
N ASN A 218 -2.60 23.30 9.90
CA ASN A 218 -1.81 23.78 8.76
C ASN A 218 -0.65 24.72 9.17
N ILE A 219 -0.83 25.52 10.22
CA ILE A 219 0.20 26.44 10.73
C ILE A 219 1.35 25.64 11.34
N SER A 220 1.06 24.77 12.30
CA SER A 220 2.06 23.95 12.99
C SER A 220 2.80 22.99 12.04
N PHE A 221 2.11 22.48 11.01
CA PHE A 221 2.76 21.70 9.96
C PHE A 221 3.76 22.55 9.17
N ASN A 222 3.37 23.76 8.73
CA ASN A 222 4.25 24.65 7.99
C ASN A 222 5.45 25.10 8.83
N ASP A 223 5.22 25.41 10.11
CA ASP A 223 6.27 25.74 11.07
C ASP A 223 7.25 24.57 11.20
N PHE A 224 6.76 23.34 11.33
CA PHE A 224 7.60 22.15 11.35
C PHE A 224 8.45 22.03 10.09
N ILE A 225 7.87 22.16 8.90
CA ILE A 225 8.62 22.03 7.65
C ILE A 225 9.69 23.12 7.55
N LEU A 226 9.35 24.37 7.88
CA LEU A 226 10.27 25.51 7.86
C LEU A 226 11.43 25.34 8.86
N GLU A 227 11.10 24.93 10.08
CA GLU A 227 12.07 24.70 11.15
C GLU A 227 13.08 23.61 10.83
N ASN A 228 12.72 22.66 9.96
CA ASN A 228 13.55 21.51 9.58
C ASN A 228 13.98 21.57 8.11
N LYS A 229 13.79 22.71 7.44
CA LYS A 229 14.05 22.87 6.00
C LYS A 229 15.50 22.56 5.62
N ILE A 230 16.46 22.97 6.46
CA ILE A 230 17.90 22.75 6.23
C ILE A 230 18.18 21.25 6.19
N LEU A 231 17.68 20.49 7.17
CA LEU A 231 17.78 19.02 7.17
C LEU A 231 17.21 18.40 5.89
N PHE A 232 16.02 18.82 5.45
CA PHE A 232 15.38 18.23 4.28
C PHE A 232 16.10 18.54 2.96
N LEU A 233 16.79 19.68 2.87
CA LEU A 233 17.43 20.14 1.64
C LEU A 233 18.92 19.80 1.56
N GLU A 234 19.63 19.79 2.69
CA GLU A 234 21.10 19.71 2.71
C GLU A 234 21.64 18.32 3.09
N SER A 235 20.81 17.41 3.61
CA SER A 235 21.28 16.09 4.04
C SER A 235 21.41 15.05 2.92
N ASP A 236 20.91 15.33 1.70
CA ASP A 236 20.87 14.37 0.59
C ASP A 236 20.26 12.99 0.98
N LEU A 237 19.31 12.99 1.92
CA LEU A 237 18.63 11.79 2.41
C LEU A 237 17.21 11.66 1.87
N SER A 238 16.66 10.45 1.96
CA SER A 238 15.28 10.15 1.57
C SER A 238 14.32 10.33 2.75
N PHE A 239 13.29 11.16 2.57
CA PHE A 239 12.24 11.38 3.56
C PHE A 239 10.88 10.93 3.00
N PHE A 240 10.15 10.11 3.75
CA PHE A 240 8.77 9.73 3.48
C PHE A 240 7.85 10.41 4.49
N ILE A 241 6.97 11.28 4.02
CA ILE A 241 5.93 11.93 4.83
C ILE A 241 4.60 11.21 4.58
N ILE A 242 4.04 10.57 5.60
CA ILE A 242 2.76 9.86 5.52
C ILE A 242 1.66 10.78 6.05
N ILE A 243 0.65 11.07 5.21
CA ILE A 243 -0.47 11.95 5.55
C ILE A 243 -1.79 11.44 4.95
N ASP A 244 -2.91 12.02 5.39
CA ASP A 244 -4.21 11.85 4.75
C ASP A 244 -4.33 12.62 3.42
N LYS A 245 -5.44 12.44 2.71
CA LYS A 245 -5.64 13.05 1.39
C LYS A 245 -6.02 14.53 1.51
N GLU A 246 -6.70 14.91 2.59
CA GLU A 246 -7.14 16.25 2.94
C GLU A 246 -5.94 17.17 3.11
N LYS A 247 -4.95 16.74 3.89
CA LYS A 247 -3.68 17.44 3.99
C LYS A 247 -2.94 17.44 2.66
N CYS A 248 -2.92 16.32 1.95
CA CYS A 248 -2.19 16.21 0.69
C CYS A 248 -2.69 17.19 -0.39
N ILE A 249 -4.00 17.36 -0.54
CA ILE A 249 -4.54 18.27 -1.57
C ILE A 249 -4.19 19.72 -1.25
N ASP A 250 -4.23 20.11 0.03
CA ASP A 250 -3.80 21.45 0.45
C ASP A 250 -2.31 21.67 0.20
N LEU A 251 -1.47 20.67 0.49
CA LEU A 251 -0.03 20.76 0.23
C LEU A 251 0.31 20.82 -1.26
N GLN A 252 -0.42 20.07 -2.09
CA GLN A 252 -0.14 19.98 -3.52
C GLN A 252 -0.65 21.20 -4.30
N TYR A 253 -1.77 21.79 -3.90
CA TYR A 253 -2.44 22.83 -4.69
C TYR A 253 -2.56 24.20 -4.01
N ASN A 254 -2.43 24.29 -2.69
CA ASN A 254 -2.61 25.55 -1.95
C ASN A 254 -1.31 26.03 -1.25
N ASN A 255 -0.24 25.22 -1.23
CA ASN A 255 0.98 25.52 -0.47
C ASN A 255 2.23 25.62 -1.37
N SER A 256 2.57 26.84 -1.76
CA SER A 256 3.72 27.13 -2.64
C SER A 256 5.07 26.70 -2.05
N LEU A 257 5.21 26.73 -0.72
CA LEU A 257 6.43 26.27 -0.04
C LEU A 257 6.67 24.79 -0.32
N MET A 258 5.64 23.97 -0.20
CA MET A 258 5.75 22.52 -0.38
C MET A 258 6.03 22.14 -1.83
N THR A 259 5.52 22.89 -2.79
CA THR A 259 5.80 22.68 -4.22
C THR A 259 7.31 22.74 -4.52
N SER A 260 8.07 23.52 -3.75
CA SER A 260 9.54 23.63 -3.91
C SER A 260 10.34 22.58 -3.13
N LEU A 261 9.77 21.99 -2.07
CA LEU A 261 10.46 21.07 -1.17
C LEU A 261 10.16 19.60 -1.46
N VAL A 262 8.94 19.31 -1.93
CA VAL A 262 8.49 17.95 -2.21
C VAL A 262 8.96 17.54 -3.59
N ARG A 263 9.78 16.49 -3.64
CA ARG A 263 10.19 15.88 -4.90
C ARG A 263 9.00 15.22 -5.58
N GLU A 264 8.17 14.53 -4.80
CA GLU A 264 7.19 13.62 -5.35
C GLU A 264 5.98 13.40 -4.44
N PHE A 265 4.78 13.43 -5.02
CA PHE A 265 3.54 13.02 -4.37
C PHE A 265 3.10 11.65 -4.90
N ILE A 266 2.99 10.67 -3.99
CA ILE A 266 2.50 9.33 -4.26
C ILE A 266 1.18 9.16 -3.51
N HIS A 267 0.08 9.32 -4.22
CA HIS A 267 -1.25 9.10 -3.68
C HIS A 267 -1.71 7.65 -3.93
N LEU A 268 -2.09 6.95 -2.86
CA LEU A 268 -2.73 5.64 -2.87
C LEU A 268 -4.24 5.84 -2.71
N SER A 269 -5.00 5.54 -3.77
CA SER A 269 -6.45 5.70 -3.79
C SER A 269 -7.18 4.51 -3.21
N ASN A 270 -8.49 4.64 -2.95
CA ASN A 270 -9.35 3.47 -2.87
C ASN A 270 -9.39 2.74 -4.23
N LEU A 271 -9.68 1.44 -4.20
CA LEU A 271 -9.80 0.62 -5.40
C LEU A 271 -10.89 1.18 -6.33
N GLU A 272 -10.62 1.17 -7.62
CA GLU A 272 -11.67 1.30 -8.63
C GLU A 272 -12.49 0.00 -8.71
N TRP A 273 -13.71 0.06 -9.27
CA TRP A 273 -14.56 -1.13 -9.43
C TRP A 273 -13.85 -2.25 -10.21
N SER A 274 -13.16 -1.89 -11.29
CA SER A 274 -12.36 -2.82 -12.08
C SER A 274 -11.33 -3.55 -11.24
N GLU A 275 -10.65 -2.85 -10.32
CA GLU A 275 -9.62 -3.41 -9.44
C GLU A 275 -10.24 -4.30 -8.35
N PHE A 276 -11.37 -3.87 -7.81
CA PHE A 276 -12.08 -4.57 -6.75
C PHE A 276 -12.60 -5.94 -7.21
N VAL A 277 -13.23 -6.00 -8.39
CA VAL A 277 -13.84 -7.25 -8.90
C VAL A 277 -12.78 -8.34 -9.14
N ILE A 278 -11.57 -7.97 -9.58
CA ILE A 278 -10.46 -8.91 -9.78
C ILE A 278 -9.92 -9.44 -8.47
N ILE A 279 -9.68 -8.55 -7.50
CA ILE A 279 -9.16 -8.95 -6.20
C ILE A 279 -10.18 -9.87 -5.52
N ALA A 280 -11.47 -9.52 -5.60
CA ALA A 280 -12.55 -10.32 -5.03
C ALA A 280 -12.69 -11.69 -5.71
N SER A 281 -12.56 -11.79 -7.04
CA SER A 281 -12.62 -13.07 -7.75
C SER A 281 -11.46 -13.99 -7.37
N ARG A 282 -10.27 -13.44 -7.12
CA ARG A 282 -9.08 -14.21 -6.71
C ARG A 282 -9.11 -14.65 -5.25
N MET A 283 -10.00 -14.11 -4.44
CA MET A 283 -10.21 -14.55 -3.05
C MET A 283 -11.07 -15.83 -2.95
N ASN A 284 -11.37 -16.49 -4.08
CA ASN A 284 -12.15 -17.73 -4.20
C ASN A 284 -13.54 -17.60 -3.57
N THR A 285 -14.34 -16.70 -4.13
CA THR A 285 -15.63 -16.29 -3.57
C THR A 285 -16.75 -16.70 -4.52
N ASN A 286 -17.70 -17.50 -4.04
CA ASN A 286 -18.90 -17.86 -4.79
C ASN A 286 -19.95 -16.74 -4.65
N ILE A 287 -19.65 -15.58 -5.22
CA ILE A 287 -20.42 -14.35 -5.08
C ILE A 287 -20.83 -13.83 -6.45
N SER A 288 -22.10 -13.41 -6.58
CA SER A 288 -22.61 -12.79 -7.80
C SER A 288 -22.05 -11.38 -8.02
N VAL A 289 -22.05 -10.92 -9.26
CA VAL A 289 -21.58 -9.56 -9.60
C VAL A 289 -22.34 -8.50 -8.80
N ASN A 290 -23.66 -8.64 -8.65
CA ASN A 290 -24.48 -7.67 -7.91
C ASN A 290 -24.15 -7.62 -6.41
N GLU A 291 -23.87 -8.77 -5.78
CA GLU A 291 -23.36 -8.78 -4.41
C GLU A 291 -21.99 -8.11 -4.31
N LEU A 292 -21.08 -8.34 -5.27
CA LEU A 292 -19.79 -7.65 -5.31
C LEU A 292 -19.94 -6.13 -5.47
N LYS A 293 -20.88 -5.67 -6.29
CA LYS A 293 -21.22 -4.24 -6.46
C LYS A 293 -21.68 -3.63 -5.13
N GLU A 294 -22.56 -4.31 -4.40
CA GLU A 294 -22.97 -3.87 -3.06
C GLU A 294 -21.80 -3.82 -2.08
N TYR A 295 -20.93 -4.84 -2.08
CA TYR A 295 -19.77 -4.86 -1.22
C TYR A 295 -18.78 -3.75 -1.55
N PHE A 296 -18.56 -3.47 -2.83
CA PHE A 296 -17.76 -2.33 -3.27
C PHE A 296 -18.31 -1.03 -2.69
N TYR A 297 -19.62 -0.80 -2.80
CA TYR A 297 -20.24 0.40 -2.28
C TYR A 297 -20.13 0.50 -0.75
N LYS A 298 -20.47 -0.59 -0.03
CA LYS A 298 -20.38 -0.66 1.45
C LYS A 298 -18.97 -0.41 1.97
N THR A 299 -17.95 -0.93 1.27
CA THR A 299 -16.54 -0.77 1.64
C THR A 299 -15.91 0.47 1.03
N ARG A 300 -16.62 1.19 0.17
CA ARG A 300 -16.13 2.36 -0.57
C ARG A 300 -14.84 2.08 -1.35
N GLY A 301 -14.69 0.85 -1.84
CA GLY A 301 -13.47 0.37 -2.51
C GLY A 301 -12.25 0.22 -1.59
N ASN A 302 -12.42 0.17 -0.26
CA ASN A 302 -11.30 0.06 0.67
C ASN A 302 -10.63 -1.32 0.59
N PHE A 303 -9.36 -1.35 0.18
CA PHE A 303 -8.61 -2.60 0.00
C PHE A 303 -8.57 -3.47 1.27
N ARG A 304 -8.33 -2.86 2.44
CA ARG A 304 -8.25 -3.62 3.70
C ARG A 304 -9.59 -4.17 4.12
N GLU A 305 -10.68 -3.46 3.87
CA GLU A 305 -12.02 -3.98 4.10
C GLU A 305 -12.34 -5.12 3.15
N LEU A 306 -12.02 -5.00 1.85
CA LEU A 306 -12.14 -6.10 0.89
C LEU A 306 -11.40 -7.36 1.36
N ILE A 307 -10.14 -7.23 1.78
CA ILE A 307 -9.41 -8.41 2.26
C ILE A 307 -10.04 -9.01 3.52
N ASN A 308 -10.49 -8.16 4.45
CA ASN A 308 -11.19 -8.60 5.65
C ASN A 308 -12.58 -9.16 5.36
N LEU A 309 -13.11 -9.00 4.14
CA LEU A 309 -14.39 -9.57 3.79
C LEU A 309 -14.39 -11.09 3.85
N GLN A 310 -13.23 -11.81 3.89
CA GLN A 310 -13.08 -13.29 3.97
C GLN A 310 -14.43 -14.00 4.17
N LEU A 311 -15.08 -14.27 3.04
CA LEU A 311 -16.53 -14.25 2.97
C LEU A 311 -17.16 -15.38 3.76
N SER A 312 -17.75 -14.99 4.88
CA SER A 312 -18.79 -15.72 5.58
C SER A 312 -20.02 -15.80 4.65
N ASN A 313 -20.07 -16.81 3.78
CA ASN A 313 -21.27 -17.57 3.46
C ASN A 313 -20.93 -18.74 2.54
N LYS A 314 -20.92 -19.95 3.13
CA LYS A 314 -21.15 -21.18 2.39
C LYS A 314 -22.65 -21.31 2.16
N ASN A 315 -23.04 -21.62 0.93
CA ASN A 315 -24.28 -22.30 0.57
C ASN A 315 -25.60 -21.67 1.03
N ILE A 316 -25.91 -20.47 0.56
CA ILE A 316 -27.31 -20.02 0.58
C ILE A 316 -27.65 -19.45 -0.80
N TYR A 317 -28.20 -20.30 -1.67
CA TYR A 317 -28.94 -19.87 -2.85
C TYR A 317 -30.25 -19.23 -2.38
N LEU A 318 -30.19 -17.98 -1.92
CA LEU A 318 -31.38 -17.15 -1.80
C LEU A 318 -31.57 -16.42 -3.14
N PRO A 319 -32.80 -16.31 -3.65
CA PRO A 319 -33.07 -15.43 -4.78
C PRO A 319 -32.66 -14.01 -4.38
N TYR A 320 -31.65 -13.48 -5.08
CA TYR A 320 -31.13 -12.13 -4.85
C TYR A 320 -32.27 -11.13 -5.00
N LYS A 321 -32.51 -10.34 -3.96
CA LYS A 321 -33.38 -9.16 -4.02
C LYS A 321 -32.48 -7.94 -4.11
N GLN A 322 -32.75 -7.09 -5.09
CA GLN A 322 -32.10 -5.79 -5.20
C GLN A 322 -32.21 -5.03 -3.88
N THR A 323 -31.08 -4.51 -3.41
CA THR A 323 -31.00 -3.71 -2.19
C THR A 323 -30.70 -2.26 -2.56
N ASP A 324 -31.02 -1.34 -1.64
CA ASP A 324 -30.70 0.09 -1.79
C ASP A 324 -29.20 0.30 -2.07
N PHE A 325 -28.32 -0.57 -1.54
CA PHE A 325 -26.88 -0.51 -1.82
C PHE A 325 -26.52 -0.80 -3.27
N LEU A 326 -27.26 -1.67 -3.96
CA LEU A 326 -27.03 -1.92 -5.38
C LEU A 326 -27.47 -0.71 -6.22
N GLU A 327 -28.61 -0.11 -5.88
CA GLU A 327 -29.09 1.11 -6.54
C GLU A 327 -28.08 2.25 -6.41
N CYS A 328 -27.57 2.47 -5.19
CA CYS A 328 -26.51 3.44 -4.95
C CYS A 328 -25.23 3.11 -5.72
N PHE A 329 -24.83 1.84 -5.84
CA PHE A 329 -23.69 1.46 -6.66
C PHE A 329 -23.90 1.84 -8.14
N LEU A 330 -25.06 1.54 -8.72
CA LEU A 330 -25.32 1.78 -10.14
C LEU A 330 -25.29 3.28 -10.46
N LEU A 331 -25.88 4.11 -9.59
CA LEU A 331 -25.80 5.57 -9.70
C LEU A 331 -24.36 6.07 -9.51
N PHE A 332 -23.64 5.54 -8.52
CA PHE A 332 -22.23 5.86 -8.30
C PHE A 332 -21.40 5.58 -9.55
N GLU A 333 -21.53 4.38 -10.13
CA GLU A 333 -20.81 3.97 -11.33
C GLU A 333 -21.15 4.86 -12.53
N PHE A 334 -22.42 5.22 -12.70
CA PHE A 334 -22.87 6.15 -13.73
C PHE A 334 -22.14 7.50 -13.64
N PHE A 335 -22.12 8.13 -12.46
CA PHE A 335 -21.44 9.42 -12.28
C PHE A 335 -19.92 9.29 -12.47
N MET A 336 -19.30 8.21 -11.97
CA MET A 336 -17.87 7.98 -12.12
C MET A 336 -17.43 7.78 -13.58
N LYS A 337 -18.34 7.33 -14.46
CA LYS A 337 -18.11 7.17 -15.90
C LYS A 337 -18.25 8.48 -16.70
N ILE A 338 -18.73 9.57 -16.10
CA ILE A 338 -18.80 10.86 -16.79
C ILE A 338 -17.40 11.24 -17.29
N PRO A 339 -17.20 11.57 -18.58
CA PRO A 339 -15.87 11.74 -19.17
C PRO A 339 -14.98 12.74 -18.44
N TYR A 340 -15.55 13.84 -17.92
CA TYR A 340 -14.75 14.80 -17.18
C TYR A 340 -14.28 14.24 -15.82
N ILE A 341 -15.11 13.46 -15.11
CA ILE A 341 -14.75 12.83 -13.83
C ILE A 341 -13.71 11.74 -14.07
N ASN A 342 -13.92 10.92 -15.09
CA ASN A 342 -13.02 9.82 -15.38
C ASN A 342 -11.59 10.31 -15.68
N ASN A 343 -11.45 11.50 -16.25
CA ASN A 343 -10.16 12.12 -16.58
C ASN A 343 -9.56 12.97 -15.45
N LEU A 344 -10.19 13.07 -14.27
CA LEU A 344 -9.63 13.81 -13.14
C LEU A 344 -8.37 13.13 -12.58
N PRO A 345 -7.42 13.90 -12.01
CA PRO A 345 -6.33 13.33 -11.23
C PRO A 345 -6.86 12.44 -10.11
N ILE A 346 -6.17 11.31 -9.86
CA ILE A 346 -6.61 10.27 -8.91
C ILE A 346 -6.96 10.86 -7.53
N LEU A 347 -6.13 11.78 -7.00
CA LEU A 347 -6.39 12.45 -5.72
C LEU A 347 -7.73 13.20 -5.71
N ILE A 348 -8.04 13.95 -6.78
CA ILE A 348 -9.30 14.68 -6.92
C ILE A 348 -10.47 13.71 -7.09
N LYS A 349 -10.27 12.63 -7.85
CA LYS A 349 -11.26 11.58 -8.05
C LYS A 349 -11.68 10.94 -6.73
N ASP A 350 -10.76 10.74 -5.79
CA ASP A 350 -11.08 10.21 -4.45
C ASP A 350 -11.90 11.17 -3.57
N PHE A 351 -11.86 12.49 -3.81
CA PHE A 351 -12.80 13.44 -3.19
C PHE A 351 -14.17 13.41 -3.87
N VAL A 352 -14.21 13.23 -5.20
CA VAL A 352 -15.45 13.03 -5.94
C VAL A 352 -16.18 11.78 -5.45
N LYS A 353 -15.46 10.68 -5.21
CA LYS A 353 -16.02 9.45 -4.64
C LYS A 353 -16.66 9.72 -3.27
N ASP A 354 -15.95 10.39 -2.36
CA ASP A 354 -16.47 10.73 -1.03
C ASP A 354 -17.75 11.58 -1.11
N PHE A 355 -17.74 12.61 -1.94
CA PHE A 355 -18.92 13.44 -2.18
C PHE A 355 -20.09 12.60 -2.71
N LEU A 356 -19.86 11.74 -3.70
CA LEU A 356 -20.90 10.86 -4.24
C LEU A 356 -21.42 9.87 -3.20
N TYR A 357 -20.55 9.29 -2.36
CA TYR A 357 -21.00 8.42 -1.27
C TYR A 357 -21.89 9.19 -0.28
N GLU A 358 -21.52 10.41 0.11
CA GLU A 358 -22.37 11.22 1.00
C GLU A 358 -23.73 11.56 0.39
N VAL A 359 -23.74 11.92 -0.89
CA VAL A 359 -24.99 12.19 -1.64
C VAL A 359 -25.82 10.91 -1.72
N LEU A 360 -25.26 9.81 -2.21
CA LEU A 360 -26.01 8.58 -2.46
C LEU A 360 -26.45 7.87 -1.17
N ASP A 361 -25.68 7.99 -0.09
CA ASP A 361 -26.10 7.52 1.24
C ASP A 361 -27.33 8.31 1.71
N LEU A 362 -27.39 9.64 1.48
CA LEU A 362 -28.58 10.43 1.77
C LEU A 362 -29.75 10.02 0.87
N PHE A 363 -29.51 9.83 -0.44
CA PHE A 363 -30.52 9.37 -1.40
C PHE A 363 -31.17 8.06 -0.96
N SER A 364 -30.40 7.08 -0.49
CA SER A 364 -30.96 5.81 0.02
C SER A 364 -31.89 5.98 1.22
N LEU A 365 -31.74 7.05 2.00
CA LEU A 365 -32.50 7.29 3.22
C LEU A 365 -33.78 8.08 2.96
N VAL A 366 -33.73 9.08 2.07
CA VAL A 366 -34.82 10.05 1.88
C VAL A 366 -35.38 10.09 0.45
N GLY A 367 -34.80 9.31 -0.48
CA GLY A 367 -35.12 9.38 -1.91
C GLY A 367 -34.48 10.59 -2.59
N PRO A 368 -35.13 11.18 -3.61
CA PRO A 368 -34.60 12.33 -4.34
C PRO A 368 -34.19 13.49 -3.43
N ILE A 369 -32.92 13.89 -3.54
CA ILE A 369 -32.30 14.90 -2.67
C ILE A 369 -32.67 16.30 -3.15
N ASN A 370 -33.03 17.18 -2.23
CA ASN A 370 -33.33 18.56 -2.58
C ASN A 370 -32.07 19.43 -2.70
N LYS A 371 -32.18 20.58 -3.36
CA LYS A 371 -31.04 21.48 -3.61
C LYS A 371 -30.35 21.96 -2.32
N ASN A 372 -31.08 22.16 -1.23
CA ASN A 372 -30.49 22.65 0.02
C ASN A 372 -29.62 21.57 0.67
N GLU A 373 -30.09 20.33 0.73
CA GLU A 373 -29.32 19.18 1.23
C GLU A 373 -28.02 18.98 0.43
N LEU A 374 -28.13 19.04 -0.90
CA LEU A 374 -26.97 18.91 -1.80
C LEU A 374 -25.96 20.04 -1.62
N ASN A 375 -26.44 21.28 -1.40
CA ASN A 375 -25.57 22.41 -1.09
C ASN A 375 -24.82 22.22 0.24
N THR A 376 -25.49 21.72 1.29
CA THR A 376 -24.86 21.45 2.58
C THR A 376 -23.72 20.43 2.48
N ILE A 377 -23.87 19.39 1.66
CA ILE A 377 -22.78 18.43 1.38
C ILE A 377 -21.65 19.14 0.60
N SER A 378 -22.01 19.89 -0.44
CA SER A 378 -21.06 20.60 -1.32
C SER A 378 -20.20 21.63 -0.56
N GLU A 379 -20.74 22.29 0.46
CA GLU A 379 -20.04 23.28 1.29
C GLU A 379 -18.79 22.72 1.98
N LYS A 380 -18.75 21.43 2.30
CA LYS A 380 -17.58 20.77 2.93
C LYS A 380 -16.33 20.83 2.04
N TYR A 381 -16.52 20.94 0.72
CA TYR A 381 -15.45 20.92 -0.28
C TYR A 381 -15.11 22.33 -0.80
N SER A 382 -15.77 23.37 -0.29
CA SER A 382 -15.66 24.75 -0.80
C SER A 382 -14.33 25.44 -0.49
N ASN A 383 -13.64 25.02 0.58
CA ASN A 383 -12.38 25.64 1.01
C ASN A 383 -11.25 25.50 -0.01
N ASN A 384 -11.26 24.44 -0.83
CA ASN A 384 -10.27 24.23 -1.87
C ASN A 384 -10.88 24.60 -3.23
N MET A 385 -10.30 25.60 -3.92
CA MET A 385 -10.85 26.14 -5.16
C MET A 385 -11.00 25.09 -6.27
N ILE A 386 -10.08 24.12 -6.36
CA ILE A 386 -10.14 23.04 -7.35
C ILE A 386 -11.30 22.10 -7.02
N LEU A 387 -11.40 21.65 -5.77
CA LEU A 387 -12.52 20.79 -5.34
C LEU A 387 -13.84 21.51 -5.51
N HIS A 388 -13.94 22.78 -5.11
CA HIS A 388 -15.15 23.57 -5.24
C HIS A 388 -15.64 23.62 -6.70
N SER A 389 -14.75 23.85 -7.66
CA SER A 389 -15.09 23.86 -9.08
C SER A 389 -15.59 22.48 -9.56
N VAL A 390 -14.88 21.41 -9.21
CA VAL A 390 -15.24 20.03 -9.59
C VAL A 390 -16.59 19.61 -9.00
N ILE A 391 -16.79 19.87 -7.71
CA ILE A 391 -18.02 19.52 -7.00
C ILE A 391 -19.20 20.36 -7.49
N THR A 392 -19.02 21.65 -7.76
CA THR A 392 -20.09 22.50 -8.33
C THR A 392 -20.58 21.98 -9.68
N ARG A 393 -19.65 21.54 -10.53
CA ARG A 393 -20.00 20.92 -11.81
C ARG A 393 -20.75 19.60 -11.60
N LEU A 394 -20.28 18.75 -10.70
CA LEU A 394 -20.94 17.48 -10.38
C LEU A 394 -22.35 17.68 -9.81
N THR A 395 -22.51 18.63 -8.90
CA THR A 395 -23.80 19.06 -8.36
C THR A 395 -24.77 19.46 -9.47
N SER A 396 -24.29 20.13 -10.52
CA SER A 396 -25.12 20.47 -11.68
C SER A 396 -25.55 19.24 -12.48
N GLU A 397 -24.65 18.26 -12.67
CA GLU A 397 -25.00 16.98 -13.32
C GLU A 397 -26.06 16.21 -12.51
N ILE A 398 -25.92 16.16 -11.19
CA ILE A 398 -26.88 15.51 -10.28
C ILE A 398 -28.25 16.18 -10.37
N ILE A 399 -28.31 17.52 -10.31
CA ILE A 399 -29.57 18.27 -10.39
C ILE A 399 -30.28 18.06 -11.74
N ASN A 400 -29.51 17.89 -12.81
CA ASN A 400 -30.06 17.73 -14.16
C ASN A 400 -30.47 16.29 -14.48
N LEU A 401 -30.18 15.32 -13.60
CA LEU A 401 -30.57 13.93 -13.79
C LEU A 401 -32.08 13.76 -13.59
N LYS A 402 -32.81 13.43 -14.67
CA LYS A 402 -34.28 13.31 -14.65
C LYS A 402 -34.81 11.88 -14.60
N ASN A 403 -34.07 10.91 -15.18
CA ASN A 403 -34.51 9.52 -15.32
C ASN A 403 -33.52 8.60 -14.60
N PHE A 404 -33.38 8.74 -13.29
CA PHE A 404 -32.44 7.90 -12.53
C PHE A 404 -32.94 6.45 -12.44
N GLU A 405 -34.25 6.23 -12.58
CA GLU A 405 -34.90 4.92 -12.57
C GLU A 405 -34.39 4.01 -13.71
N GLU A 406 -34.00 4.59 -14.85
CA GLU A 406 -33.42 3.85 -15.98
C GLU A 406 -31.99 3.36 -15.68
N ILE A 407 -31.29 4.02 -14.74
CA ILE A 407 -29.90 3.72 -14.38
C ILE A 407 -29.83 2.62 -13.31
N ILE A 408 -30.78 2.60 -12.37
CA ILE A 408 -30.80 1.65 -11.25
C ILE A 408 -31.33 0.26 -11.63
N VAL A 409 -31.51 -0.02 -12.92
CA VAL A 409 -31.90 -1.34 -13.40
C VAL A 409 -30.71 -2.29 -13.28
N SER A 410 -30.85 -3.30 -12.42
CA SER A 410 -29.82 -4.32 -12.26
C SER A 410 -29.73 -5.23 -13.49
N ASP A 411 -28.50 -5.54 -13.89
CA ASP A 411 -28.19 -6.53 -14.90
C ASP A 411 -27.80 -7.86 -14.24
N VAL A 412 -28.15 -8.98 -14.87
CA VAL A 412 -27.65 -10.31 -14.49
C VAL A 412 -26.49 -10.63 -15.41
N VAL A 413 -25.28 -10.28 -14.95
CA VAL A 413 -24.04 -10.50 -15.68
C VAL A 413 -23.22 -11.57 -14.95
N SER A 414 -22.62 -12.48 -15.71
CA SER A 414 -21.71 -13.47 -15.13
C SER A 414 -20.45 -12.76 -14.62
N LEU A 415 -19.82 -13.28 -13.56
CA LEU A 415 -18.55 -12.72 -13.08
C LEU A 415 -17.48 -12.72 -14.19
N ARG A 416 -17.52 -13.73 -15.08
CA ARG A 416 -16.67 -13.84 -16.27
C ARG A 416 -16.84 -12.63 -17.19
N ASP A 417 -18.07 -12.31 -17.57
CA ASP A 417 -18.33 -11.21 -18.50
C ASP A 417 -17.98 -9.87 -17.88
N GLU A 418 -18.13 -9.72 -16.57
CA GLU A 418 -17.70 -8.54 -15.83
C GLU A 418 -16.16 -8.40 -15.83
N ILE A 419 -15.42 -9.48 -15.54
CA ILE A 419 -13.94 -9.47 -15.55
C ILE A 419 -13.40 -9.14 -16.96
N LYS A 420 -14.03 -9.69 -18.02
CA LYS A 420 -13.64 -9.44 -19.42
C LYS A 420 -13.74 -7.98 -19.84
N LYS A 421 -14.54 -7.15 -19.18
CA LYS A 421 -14.59 -5.70 -19.44
C LYS A 421 -13.27 -5.00 -19.12
N TYR A 422 -12.47 -5.58 -18.22
CA TYR A 422 -11.29 -4.95 -17.64
C TYR A 422 -9.99 -5.68 -17.92
N HIS A 423 -10.04 -6.99 -18.20
CA HIS A 423 -8.85 -7.81 -18.44
C HIS A 423 -8.88 -8.50 -19.79
N THR A 424 -7.71 -8.51 -20.42
CA THR A 424 -7.43 -9.28 -21.63
C THR A 424 -6.44 -10.40 -21.30
N PRO A 425 -6.54 -11.54 -22.01
CA PRO A 425 -5.55 -12.61 -21.91
C PRO A 425 -4.14 -12.10 -22.15
N LYS A 426 -3.20 -12.54 -21.31
CA LYS A 426 -1.78 -12.25 -21.51
C LYS A 426 -1.31 -12.86 -22.83
N GLU A 427 -0.67 -12.05 -23.67
CA GLU A 427 0.00 -12.57 -24.85
C GLU A 427 1.15 -13.49 -24.45
N LEU A 428 1.24 -14.63 -25.13
CA LEU A 428 2.30 -15.60 -24.87
C LEU A 428 3.64 -15.09 -25.42
N TYR A 429 4.59 -14.86 -24.51
CA TYR A 429 5.98 -14.53 -24.85
C TYR A 429 6.91 -15.64 -24.35
N PHE A 430 7.32 -16.55 -25.23
CA PHE A 430 8.16 -17.71 -24.88
C PHE A 430 9.44 -17.35 -24.10
N ASN A 431 10.08 -16.24 -24.46
CA ASN A 431 11.29 -15.74 -23.79
C ASN A 431 11.09 -15.42 -22.29
N THR A 432 9.85 -15.20 -21.85
CA THR A 432 9.51 -14.91 -20.46
C THR A 432 9.89 -16.07 -19.54
N PHE A 433 9.62 -17.31 -19.97
CA PHE A 433 9.85 -18.53 -19.19
C PHE A 433 10.90 -19.48 -19.80
N ASN A 434 11.58 -19.07 -20.87
CA ASN A 434 12.70 -19.80 -21.46
C ASN A 434 13.81 -20.10 -20.43
N ASN A 435 14.15 -21.37 -20.28
CA ASN A 435 15.01 -21.99 -19.28
C ASN A 435 14.61 -21.66 -17.83
N LYS A 436 13.34 -21.35 -17.56
CA LYS A 436 12.86 -20.89 -16.24
C LYS A 436 11.67 -21.68 -15.71
N LEU A 437 11.13 -22.67 -16.42
CA LEU A 437 10.02 -23.48 -15.90
C LEU A 437 10.32 -24.15 -14.54
N HIS A 438 11.57 -24.54 -14.31
CA HIS A 438 12.02 -25.10 -13.03
C HIS A 438 12.02 -24.10 -11.86
N LYS A 439 11.81 -22.80 -12.12
CA LYS A 439 11.70 -21.76 -11.10
C LYS A 439 10.25 -21.53 -10.66
N TYR A 440 9.28 -22.21 -11.28
CA TYR A 440 7.90 -22.08 -10.88
C TYR A 440 7.68 -22.82 -9.56
N ASN A 441 7.15 -22.10 -8.58
CA ASN A 441 6.70 -22.68 -7.31
C ASN A 441 5.49 -23.58 -7.57
N ILE A 442 5.48 -24.76 -6.96
CA ILE A 442 4.38 -25.72 -7.12
C ILE A 442 3.35 -25.48 -6.02
N VAL A 443 2.12 -25.18 -6.42
CA VAL A 443 0.97 -25.08 -5.52
C VAL A 443 -0.06 -26.14 -5.92
N GLU A 444 -0.49 -26.95 -4.96
CA GLU A 444 -1.50 -27.98 -5.19
C GLU A 444 -2.89 -27.35 -5.12
N PHE A 445 -3.65 -27.44 -6.22
CA PHE A 445 -5.05 -27.06 -6.30
C PHE A 445 -5.83 -28.28 -6.80
N ASN A 446 -6.15 -29.17 -5.86
CA ASN A 446 -6.76 -30.46 -6.17
C ASN A 446 -8.28 -30.30 -6.13
N THR A 447 -8.90 -30.25 -7.32
CA THR A 447 -10.37 -30.29 -7.47
C THR A 447 -10.72 -31.12 -8.72
N PRO A 448 -11.66 -32.08 -8.60
CA PRO A 448 -12.16 -32.82 -9.74
C PRO A 448 -13.23 -32.05 -10.53
N GLU A 449 -13.65 -30.88 -10.06
CA GLU A 449 -14.71 -30.10 -10.66
C GLU A 449 -14.21 -29.21 -11.79
N LEU A 450 -14.63 -29.49 -13.02
CA LEU A 450 -14.29 -28.67 -14.19
C LEU A 450 -14.71 -27.20 -14.03
N GLN A 451 -15.86 -26.93 -13.39
CA GLN A 451 -16.35 -25.57 -13.20
C GLN A 451 -15.43 -24.73 -12.31
N ASP A 452 -14.79 -25.35 -11.30
CA ASP A 452 -13.80 -24.66 -10.46
C ASP A 452 -12.59 -24.24 -11.30
N TRP A 453 -12.14 -25.10 -12.24
CA TRP A 453 -11.04 -24.77 -13.16
C TRP A 453 -11.39 -23.64 -14.12
N ILE A 454 -12.60 -23.69 -14.70
CA ILE A 454 -13.10 -22.63 -15.60
C ILE A 454 -13.12 -21.29 -14.86
N TYR A 455 -13.70 -21.25 -13.66
CA TYR A 455 -13.72 -20.06 -12.81
C TYR A 455 -12.31 -19.56 -12.52
N TRP A 456 -11.41 -20.47 -12.14
CA TRP A 456 -10.05 -20.11 -11.75
C TRP A 456 -9.24 -19.58 -12.94
N ILE A 457 -9.41 -20.16 -14.14
CA ILE A 457 -8.81 -19.65 -15.37
C ILE A 457 -9.31 -18.24 -15.69
N ASP A 458 -10.63 -18.01 -15.61
CA ASP A 458 -11.22 -16.70 -15.87
C ASP A 458 -10.71 -15.63 -14.87
N ALA A 459 -10.61 -15.98 -13.59
CA ALA A 459 -10.12 -15.07 -12.55
C ALA A 459 -8.64 -14.69 -12.71
N TRP A 460 -7.84 -15.55 -13.34
CA TRP A 460 -6.39 -15.37 -13.51
C TRP A 460 -5.96 -15.06 -14.94
N ILE A 461 -6.91 -14.78 -15.84
CA ILE A 461 -6.70 -14.70 -17.29
C ILE A 461 -5.57 -13.77 -17.75
N ASP A 462 -5.33 -12.67 -17.02
CA ASP A 462 -4.29 -11.67 -17.30
C ASP A 462 -2.87 -12.07 -16.82
N SER A 463 -2.78 -13.18 -16.08
CA SER A 463 -1.57 -13.64 -15.40
C SER A 463 -1.14 -15.03 -15.87
N ILE A 464 -1.99 -15.71 -16.66
CA ILE A 464 -1.71 -17.02 -17.23
C ILE A 464 -0.63 -16.89 -18.30
N ASP A 465 0.48 -17.61 -18.11
CA ASP A 465 1.47 -17.80 -19.16
C ASP A 465 0.95 -18.83 -20.16
N PHE A 466 0.61 -20.02 -19.68
CA PHE A 466 0.03 -21.09 -20.47
C PHE A 466 -0.65 -22.13 -19.58
N ILE A 467 -1.42 -23.02 -20.22
CA ILE A 467 -2.09 -24.15 -19.54
C ILE A 467 -1.54 -25.47 -20.07
N CYS A 468 -1.27 -26.43 -19.20
CA CYS A 468 -0.81 -27.77 -19.54
C CYS A 468 -1.88 -28.79 -19.14
N ILE A 469 -2.50 -29.41 -20.14
CA ILE A 469 -3.46 -30.50 -19.97
C ILE A 469 -2.67 -31.81 -20.04
N CYS A 470 -2.54 -32.48 -18.90
CA CYS A 470 -1.81 -33.73 -18.79
C CYS A 470 -2.76 -34.93 -18.85
N LYS A 471 -2.45 -35.89 -19.72
CA LYS A 471 -3.08 -37.21 -19.76
C LYS A 471 -2.26 -38.17 -18.92
N GLN A 472 -2.87 -38.74 -17.89
CA GLN A 472 -2.26 -39.68 -16.95
C GLN A 472 -2.87 -41.06 -17.15
N THR A 473 -2.01 -42.08 -17.34
CA THR A 473 -2.44 -43.48 -17.42
C THR A 473 -1.83 -44.28 -16.27
N ILE A 474 -2.66 -44.84 -15.40
CA ILE A 474 -2.29 -45.77 -14.32
C ILE A 474 -2.55 -47.20 -14.82
N ASP A 475 -1.78 -48.16 -14.32
CA ASP A 475 -1.99 -49.56 -14.61
C ASP A 475 -3.43 -50.01 -14.26
N PRO A 476 -4.21 -50.53 -15.22
CA PRO A 476 -5.57 -51.02 -14.99
C PRO A 476 -5.64 -52.12 -13.92
N ASP A 477 -4.55 -52.88 -13.74
CA ASP A 477 -4.47 -53.92 -12.71
C ASP A 477 -4.34 -53.33 -11.29
N VAL A 478 -3.95 -52.06 -11.19
CA VAL A 478 -3.84 -51.30 -9.93
C VAL A 478 -5.09 -50.46 -9.66
N GLN A 479 -5.70 -49.88 -10.70
CA GLN A 479 -6.97 -49.15 -10.61
C GLN A 479 -7.85 -49.44 -11.83
N SER A 480 -8.90 -50.25 -11.65
CA SER A 480 -9.69 -50.77 -12.78
C SER A 480 -10.63 -49.74 -13.44
N ILE A 481 -11.15 -48.77 -12.68
CA ILE A 481 -12.20 -47.84 -13.17
C ILE A 481 -11.61 -46.48 -13.60
N ASN A 482 -10.54 -46.04 -12.93
CA ASN A 482 -9.95 -44.70 -13.07
C ASN A 482 -8.51 -44.75 -13.63
N TYR A 483 -8.23 -45.75 -14.47
CA TYR A 483 -6.90 -45.96 -15.05
C TYR A 483 -6.45 -44.87 -16.02
N LEU A 484 -7.36 -44.00 -16.48
CA LEU A 484 -7.06 -42.86 -17.34
C LEU A 484 -7.73 -41.60 -16.80
N SER A 485 -6.94 -40.54 -16.63
CA SER A 485 -7.37 -39.24 -16.12
C SER A 485 -6.70 -38.06 -16.82
N TYR A 486 -7.38 -36.92 -16.86
CA TYR A 486 -6.89 -35.66 -17.40
C TYR A 486 -6.76 -34.63 -16.31
N HIS A 487 -5.64 -33.91 -16.31
CA HIS A 487 -5.26 -32.96 -15.28
C HIS A 487 -5.03 -31.60 -15.90
N CYS A 488 -5.65 -30.56 -15.32
CA CYS A 488 -5.40 -29.18 -15.70
C CYS A 488 -4.28 -28.64 -14.82
N ASN A 489 -3.27 -28.03 -15.44
CA ASN A 489 -2.18 -27.38 -14.73
C ASN A 489 -1.99 -25.99 -15.31
N VAL A 490 -2.03 -24.96 -14.47
CA VAL A 490 -2.03 -23.58 -14.93
C VAL A 490 -0.75 -22.89 -14.47
N PHE A 491 0.01 -22.41 -15.44
CA PHE A 491 1.23 -21.65 -15.19
C PHE A 491 0.87 -20.17 -15.17
N VAL A 492 1.17 -19.51 -14.06
CA VAL A 492 0.98 -18.07 -13.92
C VAL A 492 2.28 -17.40 -13.57
N SER A 493 2.52 -16.26 -14.20
CA SER A 493 3.55 -15.34 -13.78
C SER A 493 3.15 -13.93 -14.19
N ASN A 494 3.51 -13.00 -13.33
CA ASN A 494 3.62 -11.62 -13.70
C ASN A 494 4.79 -11.03 -12.92
N ASN A 495 5.01 -9.74 -13.04
CA ASN A 495 6.13 -9.07 -12.39
C ASN A 495 6.08 -9.13 -10.84
N TYR A 496 5.01 -9.69 -10.25
CA TYR A 496 4.68 -9.50 -8.83
C TYR A 496 4.22 -10.76 -8.10
N ILE A 497 3.80 -11.77 -8.84
CA ILE A 497 3.59 -13.12 -8.38
C ILE A 497 4.83 -13.90 -8.75
N GLU A 498 5.44 -14.51 -7.75
CA GLU A 498 6.49 -15.50 -7.99
C GLU A 498 5.94 -16.52 -8.99
N PRO A 499 6.66 -16.83 -10.09
CA PRO A 499 6.22 -17.80 -11.07
C PRO A 499 5.68 -19.04 -10.36
N THR A 500 4.42 -19.39 -10.62
CA THR A 500 3.71 -20.42 -9.86
C THR A 500 2.96 -21.32 -10.82
N VAL A 501 3.04 -22.63 -10.60
CA VAL A 501 2.22 -23.63 -11.28
C VAL A 501 1.20 -24.20 -10.30
N PHE A 502 -0.07 -24.09 -10.68
CA PHE A 502 -1.17 -24.70 -9.95
C PHE A 502 -1.43 -26.07 -10.58
N ILE A 503 -1.23 -27.12 -9.81
CA ILE A 503 -1.35 -28.50 -10.30
C ILE A 503 -2.62 -29.17 -9.77
N ASN A 504 -3.34 -29.87 -10.65
CA ASN A 504 -4.44 -30.74 -10.27
C ASN A 504 -3.96 -32.18 -10.10
N ASN A 505 -3.97 -32.75 -8.90
CA ASN A 505 -3.65 -34.17 -8.74
C ASN A 505 -4.87 -35.08 -8.79
N ASP A 506 -6.07 -34.54 -8.63
CA ASP A 506 -7.30 -35.33 -8.62
C ASP A 506 -7.83 -35.59 -10.03
N GLY A 507 -7.39 -34.78 -11.02
CA GLY A 507 -7.87 -34.88 -12.39
C GLY A 507 -9.29 -34.31 -12.53
N PHE A 508 -9.55 -33.60 -13.63
CA PHE A 508 -10.84 -32.95 -13.89
C PHE A 508 -11.73 -33.74 -14.86
N ALA A 509 -11.18 -34.78 -15.48
CA ALA A 509 -11.92 -35.69 -16.35
C ALA A 509 -11.33 -37.10 -16.26
N TRP A 510 -12.18 -38.10 -16.04
CA TRP A 510 -11.81 -39.51 -16.02
C TRP A 510 -12.23 -40.20 -17.31
N ILE A 511 -11.79 -41.43 -17.55
CA ILE A 511 -12.09 -42.16 -18.78
C ILE A 511 -13.59 -42.20 -19.16
N HIS A 512 -14.47 -42.29 -18.18
CA HIS A 512 -15.92 -42.34 -18.37
C HIS A 512 -16.56 -40.96 -18.58
N GLU A 513 -15.81 -39.88 -18.34
CA GLU A 513 -16.22 -38.48 -18.49
C GLU A 513 -15.47 -37.76 -19.63
N TYR A 514 -14.47 -38.45 -20.20
CA TYR A 514 -13.36 -37.90 -20.96
C TYR A 514 -13.80 -36.99 -22.12
N GLY A 515 -14.69 -37.49 -22.98
CA GLY A 515 -15.13 -36.76 -24.16
C GLY A 515 -16.01 -35.53 -23.87
N GLY A 516 -16.61 -35.44 -22.68
CA GLY A 516 -17.43 -34.26 -22.34
C GLY A 516 -16.60 -33.15 -21.68
N ARG A 517 -15.83 -33.51 -20.66
CA ARG A 517 -15.16 -32.53 -19.79
C ARG A 517 -13.87 -31.99 -20.40
N GLU A 518 -13.09 -32.82 -21.10
CA GLU A 518 -11.87 -32.36 -21.76
C GLU A 518 -12.19 -31.37 -22.88
N ASP A 519 -13.11 -31.73 -23.77
CA ASP A 519 -13.52 -30.88 -24.89
C ASP A 519 -14.14 -29.57 -24.40
N ALA A 520 -14.92 -29.60 -23.31
CA ALA A 520 -15.45 -28.39 -22.69
C ALA A 520 -14.34 -27.44 -22.21
N LEU A 521 -13.29 -27.96 -21.55
CA LEU A 521 -12.14 -27.14 -21.16
C LEU A 521 -11.44 -26.57 -22.39
N LYS A 522 -11.11 -27.40 -23.39
CA LYS A 522 -10.41 -26.97 -24.61
C LYS A 522 -11.19 -25.88 -25.37
N ASN A 523 -12.50 -26.05 -25.50
CA ASN A 523 -13.37 -25.06 -26.13
C ASN A 523 -13.33 -23.74 -25.36
N HIS A 524 -13.42 -23.77 -24.03
CA HIS A 524 -13.28 -22.57 -23.20
C HIS A 524 -11.92 -21.88 -23.39
N LEU A 525 -10.82 -22.63 -23.42
CA LEU A 525 -9.50 -22.05 -23.66
C LEU A 525 -9.37 -21.41 -25.04
N ASN A 526 -9.95 -22.04 -26.07
CA ASN A 526 -9.99 -21.51 -27.43
C ASN A 526 -10.83 -20.22 -27.51
N GLU A 527 -12.00 -20.17 -26.86
CA GLU A 527 -12.82 -18.96 -26.78
C GLU A 527 -12.08 -17.78 -26.17
N LEU A 528 -11.22 -18.05 -25.18
CA LEU A 528 -10.40 -17.03 -24.52
C LEU A 528 -9.13 -16.69 -25.29
N GLY A 529 -8.80 -17.42 -26.36
CA GLY A 529 -7.53 -17.25 -27.07
C GLY A 529 -6.29 -17.63 -26.23
N LEU A 530 -6.46 -18.45 -25.19
CA LEU A 530 -5.37 -18.85 -24.31
C LEU A 530 -4.50 -19.95 -24.95
N PHE A 531 -3.18 -19.84 -24.77
CA PHE A 531 -2.28 -20.91 -25.17
C PHE A 531 -2.32 -22.08 -24.18
N TYR A 532 -2.53 -23.29 -24.70
CA TYR A 532 -2.40 -24.51 -23.93
C TYR A 532 -1.62 -25.59 -24.67
N LEU A 533 -1.07 -26.56 -23.93
CA LEU A 533 -0.36 -27.72 -24.44
C LEU A 533 -0.96 -29.00 -23.86
N GLU A 534 -0.99 -30.06 -24.66
CA GLU A 534 -1.41 -31.39 -24.24
C GLU A 534 -0.19 -32.29 -24.09
N VAL A 535 -0.11 -33.03 -22.99
CA VAL A 535 1.04 -33.88 -22.66
C VAL A 535 0.57 -35.24 -22.17
N ASP A 536 0.97 -36.31 -22.82
CA ASP A 536 0.87 -37.66 -22.27
C ASP A 536 2.03 -37.90 -21.30
N LEU A 537 1.71 -38.20 -20.04
CA LEU A 537 2.68 -38.42 -18.98
C LEU A 537 3.40 -39.77 -19.12
N GLY A 538 2.85 -40.71 -19.90
CA GLY A 538 3.29 -42.10 -19.95
C GLY A 538 2.69 -42.95 -18.83
N LYS A 539 2.94 -44.27 -18.89
CA LYS A 539 2.38 -45.25 -17.95
C LYS A 539 2.94 -45.04 -16.54
N ASN A 540 2.06 -45.03 -15.55
CA ASN A 540 2.37 -44.98 -14.12
C ASN A 540 3.17 -43.74 -13.67
N ILE A 541 3.07 -42.63 -14.40
CA ILE A 541 3.66 -41.34 -14.00
C ILE A 541 2.54 -40.44 -13.48
N LEU A 542 2.62 -40.09 -12.19
CA LEU A 542 1.66 -39.20 -11.56
C LEU A 542 1.91 -37.74 -11.95
N ASN A 543 0.84 -36.97 -12.12
CA ASN A 543 0.88 -35.54 -12.47
C ASN A 543 1.76 -34.75 -11.48
N LYS A 544 1.61 -35.01 -10.17
CA LYS A 544 2.44 -34.43 -9.11
C LYS A 544 3.93 -34.66 -9.30
N ASP A 545 4.31 -35.86 -9.69
CA ASP A 545 5.71 -36.27 -9.81
C ASP A 545 6.33 -35.77 -11.12
N PHE A 546 5.50 -35.56 -12.15
CA PHE A 546 5.93 -34.97 -13.40
C PHE A 546 6.55 -33.58 -13.19
N PHE A 547 5.85 -32.68 -12.49
CA PHE A 547 6.30 -31.30 -12.28
C PHE A 547 7.44 -31.14 -11.28
N LYS A 548 7.71 -32.15 -10.44
CA LYS A 548 8.86 -32.15 -9.52
C LYS A 548 10.20 -32.44 -10.20
N LYS A 549 10.19 -33.09 -11.37
CA LYS A 549 11.42 -33.50 -12.07
C LYS A 549 11.87 -32.43 -13.06
N LYS A 550 13.06 -31.87 -12.85
CA LYS A 550 13.64 -30.84 -13.72
C LYS A 550 13.75 -31.26 -15.19
N THR A 551 14.09 -32.53 -15.45
CA THR A 551 14.18 -33.08 -16.81
C THR A 551 12.84 -33.05 -17.56
N ASN A 552 11.73 -33.30 -16.85
CA ASN A 552 10.39 -33.26 -17.42
C ASN A 552 9.99 -31.82 -17.79
N LEU A 553 10.37 -30.85 -16.96
CA LEU A 553 10.12 -29.43 -17.24
C LEU A 553 10.91 -28.93 -18.46
N ILE A 554 12.14 -29.39 -18.66
CA ILE A 554 12.94 -29.07 -19.87
C ILE A 554 12.26 -29.63 -21.13
N ASN A 555 11.77 -30.87 -21.06
CA ASN A 555 11.04 -31.49 -22.18
C ASN A 555 9.72 -30.75 -22.45
N LEU A 556 9.01 -30.34 -21.41
CA LEU A 556 7.79 -29.53 -21.53
C LEU A 556 8.08 -28.21 -22.24
N GLU A 557 9.16 -27.54 -21.87
CA GLU A 557 9.58 -26.28 -22.50
C GLU A 557 9.85 -26.43 -24.00
N THR A 558 10.50 -27.53 -24.38
CA THR A 558 10.77 -27.85 -25.79
C THR A 558 9.47 -27.99 -26.57
N LYS A 559 8.50 -28.73 -26.03
CA LYS A 559 7.17 -28.89 -26.66
C LYS A 559 6.39 -27.57 -26.74
N ILE A 560 6.51 -26.70 -25.74
CA ILE A 560 5.89 -25.37 -25.78
C ILE A 560 6.51 -24.57 -26.92
N LYS A 561 7.83 -24.59 -27.08
CA LYS A 561 8.53 -23.90 -28.16
C LYS A 561 8.07 -24.39 -29.53
N GLU A 562 8.04 -25.71 -29.74
CA GLU A 562 7.58 -26.32 -30.98
C GLU A 562 6.15 -25.87 -31.34
N LYS A 563 5.23 -25.91 -30.37
CA LYS A 563 3.84 -25.47 -30.59
C LYS A 563 3.72 -23.95 -30.78
N TYR A 564 4.54 -23.15 -30.09
CA TYR A 564 4.58 -21.70 -30.25
C TYR A 564 5.06 -21.31 -31.64
N ASP A 565 6.18 -21.86 -32.08
CA ASP A 565 6.78 -21.60 -33.40
C ASP A 565 5.84 -22.06 -34.54
N SER A 566 5.00 -23.08 -34.31
CA SER A 566 4.00 -23.52 -35.31
C SER A 566 2.79 -22.60 -35.49
N LYS A 567 2.60 -21.63 -34.57
CA LYS A 567 1.48 -20.67 -34.59
C LYS A 567 1.88 -19.28 -35.09
N LEU A 568 3.17 -19.01 -35.22
CA LEU A 568 3.75 -17.83 -35.90
C LEU A 568 3.79 -18.09 -37.40
#